data_AF-A0A1E1LU72-F1
#
_entry.id   AF-A0A1E1LU72-F1
#
_cell.length_a   1.000
_cell.length_b   1.000
_cell.length_c   1.000
_cell.angle_alpha   90.00
_cell.angle_beta   90.00
_cell.angle_gamma   90.00
#
_symmetry.space_group_name_H-M   'P 1'
#
loop_
_entity.id
_entity.type
_entity.pdbx_description
1 polymer ?
#
loop_
_entity_poly.entity_id
_entity_poly.type
_entity_poly.pdbx_seq_one_letter_code
_entity_poly.pdbx_strand_id
1 'polypeptide(L)'
;MSDHLTEREQYYFDNLNPRYNTLKIASSSLGDKPSLVRKTKIRLALKGVYVKEKSPIYGSTHTEETKALMSLKKSGSNNPLFGKTHNDDTKELMRQIALGRKHSLVTRLSMSAS
;
A
#
# COMPACT_ATOMS: atom_id res chain seq x y z
N MET A 1 8.93 -16.72 32.70
CA MET A 1 9.98 -15.90 33.36
C MET A 1 9.83 -14.40 33.09
N SER A 2 8.73 -13.95 32.45
CA SER A 2 8.56 -12.61 31.86
C SER A 2 7.48 -11.75 32.53
N ASP A 3 6.58 -12.36 33.31
CA ASP A 3 5.32 -11.70 33.69
C ASP A 3 5.54 -10.71 34.83
N HIS A 4 6.35 -11.08 35.84
CA HIS A 4 6.70 -10.18 36.94
C HIS A 4 7.52 -8.95 36.52
N LEU A 5 8.35 -9.05 35.48
CA LEU A 5 9.07 -7.88 34.96
C LEU A 5 8.09 -6.92 34.28
N THR A 6 7.19 -7.46 33.46
CA THR A 6 6.16 -6.70 32.74
C THR A 6 5.21 -5.99 33.71
N GLU A 7 4.77 -6.67 34.78
CA GLU A 7 3.95 -6.10 35.85
C GLU A 7 4.65 -4.90 36.51
N ARG A 8 5.93 -5.05 36.83
CA ARG A 8 6.73 -3.99 37.45
C ARG A 8 6.96 -2.80 36.51
N GLU A 9 7.18 -3.07 35.22
CA GLU A 9 7.30 -2.02 34.20
C GLU A 9 5.99 -1.26 34.01
N GLN A 10 4.86 -1.96 33.97
CA GLN A 10 3.54 -1.34 33.88
C GLN A 10 3.25 -0.48 35.11
N TYR A 11 3.59 -0.96 36.32
CA TYR A 11 3.48 -0.18 37.56
C TYR A 11 4.20 1.16 37.48
N TYR A 12 5.44 1.18 36.95
CA TYR A 12 6.17 2.43 36.77
C TYR A 12 5.58 3.32 35.66
N PHE A 13 5.08 2.76 34.56
CA PHE A 13 4.40 3.55 33.52
C PHE A 13 3.14 4.23 34.02
N ASP A 14 2.33 3.53 34.81
CA ASP A 14 1.10 4.06 35.37
C ASP A 14 1.40 5.16 36.41
N ASN A 15 2.42 4.94 37.27
CA ASN A 15 2.79 5.90 38.31
C ASN A 15 3.50 7.14 37.79
N LEU A 16 4.43 6.97 36.84
CA LEU A 16 5.22 8.08 36.31
C LEU A 16 4.47 8.87 35.23
N ASN A 17 3.42 8.28 34.64
CA ASN A 17 2.60 8.84 33.57
C ASN A 17 3.42 9.69 32.57
N PRO A 18 4.33 9.05 31.81
CA PRO A 18 5.33 9.76 31.04
C PRO A 18 4.70 10.70 30.02
N ARG A 19 5.26 11.90 29.89
CA ARG A 19 4.80 12.94 28.94
C ARG A 19 5.07 12.60 27.46
N TYR A 20 5.70 11.47 27.19
CA TYR A 20 6.06 11.03 25.85
C TYR A 20 4.94 10.18 25.21
N ASN A 21 4.95 10.07 23.88
CA ASN A 21 4.01 9.21 23.15
C ASN A 21 4.45 7.73 23.23
N THR A 22 4.32 7.14 24.41
CA THR A 22 4.63 5.73 24.71
C THR A 22 3.41 4.84 24.52
N LEU A 23 3.64 3.54 24.40
CA LEU A 23 2.56 2.55 24.38
C LEU A 23 1.91 2.47 25.76
N LYS A 24 0.61 2.15 25.79
CA LYS A 24 -0.17 2.04 27.04
C LYS A 24 0.18 0.78 27.84
N ILE A 25 0.57 -0.29 27.15
CA ILE A 25 0.94 -1.57 27.75
C ILE A 25 2.44 -1.77 27.53
N ALA A 26 3.18 -2.07 28.59
CA ALA A 26 4.64 -2.16 28.56
C ALA A 26 5.19 -3.26 27.64
N SER A 27 4.41 -4.31 27.35
CA SER A 27 4.87 -5.48 26.59
C SER A 27 4.51 -5.50 25.11
N SER A 28 3.39 -4.89 24.69
CA SER A 28 2.84 -5.14 23.34
C SER A 28 2.34 -3.88 22.66
N SER A 29 2.72 -3.72 21.39
CA SER A 29 2.19 -2.72 20.47
C SER A 29 0.94 -3.20 19.72
N LEU A 30 0.45 -4.41 20.01
CA LEU A 30 -0.69 -5.00 19.33
C LEU A 30 -1.95 -4.14 19.55
N GLY A 31 -2.54 -3.69 18.44
CA GLY A 31 -3.72 -2.82 18.46
C GLY A 31 -3.43 -1.32 18.57
N ASP A 32 -2.16 -0.91 18.73
CA ASP A 32 -1.79 0.51 18.63
C ASP A 32 -2.11 1.04 17.24
N LYS A 33 -2.94 2.09 17.18
CA LYS A 33 -3.32 2.76 15.94
C LYS A 33 -2.55 4.08 15.89
N PRO A 34 -1.60 4.24 14.94
CA PRO A 34 -0.89 5.50 14.80
C PRO A 34 -1.85 6.67 14.60
N SER A 35 -1.62 7.77 15.32
CA SER A 35 -2.34 9.03 15.10
C SER A 35 -2.16 9.52 13.66
N LEU A 36 -3.08 10.36 13.17
CA LEU A 36 -3.00 10.88 11.82
C LEU A 36 -1.67 11.62 11.58
N VAL A 37 -1.23 12.43 12.54
CA VAL A 37 0.05 13.14 12.51
C VAL A 37 1.26 12.18 12.44
N ARG A 38 1.21 11.05 13.16
CA ARG A 38 2.26 10.02 13.06
C ARG A 38 2.28 9.38 11.68
N LYS A 39 1.11 9.01 11.14
CA LYS A 39 0.99 8.43 9.79
C LYS A 39 1.51 9.39 8.71
N THR A 40 1.19 10.68 8.81
CA THR A 40 1.66 11.67 7.84
C THR A 40 3.17 11.89 7.93
N LYS A 41 3.73 12.01 9.14
CA LYS A 41 5.19 12.11 9.34
C LYS A 41 5.94 10.92 8.74
N ILE A 42 5.49 9.69 9.03
CA ILE A 42 6.11 8.47 8.47
C ILE A 42 6.00 8.48 6.94
N ARG A 43 4.81 8.78 6.40
CA ARG A 43 4.61 8.86 4.95
C ARG A 43 5.55 9.87 4.29
N LEU A 44 5.69 11.05 4.87
CA LEU A 44 6.57 12.11 4.34
C LEU A 44 8.03 11.67 4.39
N ALA A 45 8.47 11.06 5.49
CA ALA A 45 9.84 10.57 5.64
C ALA A 45 10.18 9.46 4.63
N LEU A 46 9.23 8.55 4.34
CA LEU A 46 9.45 7.43 3.41
C LEU A 46 9.24 7.81 1.94
N LYS A 47 8.65 8.97 1.66
CA LYS A 47 8.35 9.39 0.29
C LYS A 47 9.65 9.56 -0.50
N GLY A 48 9.83 8.76 -1.55
CA GLY A 48 11.01 8.82 -2.41
C GLY A 48 12.20 8.00 -1.94
N VAL A 49 12.14 7.37 -0.76
CA VAL A 49 13.24 6.56 -0.20
C VAL A 49 13.43 5.29 -1.03
N TYR A 50 12.38 4.52 -1.27
CA TYR A 50 12.44 3.26 -2.01
C TYR A 50 11.92 3.42 -3.43
N VAL A 51 12.60 4.26 -4.22
CA VAL A 51 12.23 4.53 -5.62
C VAL A 51 13.34 4.07 -6.55
N LYS A 52 12.96 3.32 -7.59
CA LYS A 52 13.87 2.72 -8.58
C LYS A 52 15.03 1.99 -7.88
N GLU A 53 16.26 2.27 -8.26
CA GLU A 53 17.51 1.67 -7.77
C GLU A 53 17.68 1.75 -6.24
N LYS A 54 17.01 2.67 -5.56
CA LYS A 54 17.03 2.74 -4.09
C LYS A 54 16.20 1.65 -3.41
N SER A 55 15.31 0.98 -4.16
CA SER A 55 14.53 -0.14 -3.65
C SER A 55 15.39 -1.41 -3.67
N PRO A 56 15.49 -2.15 -2.55
CA PRO A 56 16.26 -3.40 -2.50
C PRO A 56 15.83 -4.47 -3.51
N ILE A 57 14.57 -4.40 -3.95
CA ILE A 57 13.97 -5.35 -4.90
C ILE A 57 13.95 -4.82 -6.33
N TYR A 58 14.58 -3.68 -6.61
CA TYR A 58 14.61 -3.11 -7.96
C TYR A 58 15.33 -4.05 -8.92
N GLY A 59 14.69 -4.32 -10.07
CA GLY A 59 15.20 -5.27 -11.06
C GLY A 59 14.87 -6.74 -10.76
N SER A 60 14.31 -7.07 -9.59
CA SER A 60 13.84 -8.42 -9.30
C SER A 60 12.54 -8.72 -10.04
N THR A 61 12.43 -9.93 -10.60
CA THR A 61 11.24 -10.41 -11.30
C THR A 61 10.73 -11.69 -10.66
N HIS A 62 9.41 -11.82 -10.52
CA HIS A 62 8.77 -13.07 -10.09
C HIS A 62 8.91 -14.18 -11.14
N THR A 63 8.88 -15.44 -10.69
CA THR A 63 8.78 -16.61 -11.57
C THR A 63 7.45 -16.63 -12.32
N GLU A 64 7.41 -17.29 -13.48
CA GLU A 64 6.19 -17.40 -14.29
C GLU A 64 5.05 -18.09 -13.53
N GLU A 65 5.36 -19.12 -12.73
CA GLU A 65 4.38 -19.79 -11.86
C GLU A 65 3.76 -18.81 -10.86
N THR A 66 4.58 -17.97 -10.22
CA THR A 66 4.10 -16.96 -9.26
C THR A 66 3.24 -15.91 -9.96
N LYS A 67 3.62 -15.47 -11.18
CA LYS A 67 2.82 -14.54 -11.98
C LYS A 67 1.47 -15.12 -12.34
N ALA A 68 1.43 -16.38 -12.76
CA ALA A 68 0.20 -17.09 -13.09
C ALA A 68 -0.73 -17.18 -11.87
N LEU A 69 -0.19 -17.55 -10.69
CA LEU A 69 -0.97 -17.63 -9.47
C LEU A 69 -1.54 -16.26 -9.03
N MET A 70 -0.73 -15.20 -9.12
CA MET A 70 -1.19 -13.83 -8.82
C MET A 70 -2.30 -13.38 -9.79
N SER A 71 -2.19 -13.74 -11.07
CA SER A 71 -3.21 -13.45 -12.08
C SER A 71 -4.52 -14.16 -11.77
N LEU A 72 -4.47 -15.47 -11.47
CA LEU A 72 -5.64 -16.28 -11.13
C LEU A 72 -6.37 -15.75 -9.89
N LYS A 73 -5.63 -15.30 -8.88
CA LYS A 73 -6.20 -14.71 -7.66
C LYS A 73 -6.94 -13.38 -7.89
N LYS A 74 -6.76 -12.74 -9.04
CA LYS A 74 -7.38 -11.45 -9.39
C LYS A 74 -8.29 -11.51 -10.62
N SER A 75 -8.48 -12.70 -11.19
CA SER A 75 -9.31 -12.88 -12.39
C SER A 75 -10.76 -13.20 -12.04
N GLY A 76 -11.66 -12.99 -13.02
CA GLY A 76 -13.08 -13.29 -12.88
C GLY A 76 -13.73 -12.62 -11.67
N SER A 77 -14.48 -13.39 -10.89
CA SER A 77 -15.18 -12.95 -9.68
C SER A 77 -14.26 -12.53 -8.54
N ASN A 78 -12.98 -12.91 -8.57
CA ASN A 78 -12.00 -12.48 -7.56
C ASN A 78 -11.50 -11.05 -7.81
N ASN A 79 -11.75 -10.47 -8.99
CA ASN A 79 -11.42 -9.08 -9.24
C ASN A 79 -12.26 -8.18 -8.30
N PRO A 80 -11.66 -7.28 -7.51
CA PRO A 80 -12.41 -6.34 -6.65
C PRO A 80 -13.40 -5.44 -7.40
N LEU A 81 -13.23 -5.29 -8.71
CA LEU A 81 -14.10 -4.54 -9.61
C LEU A 81 -15.06 -5.43 -10.41
N PHE A 82 -15.11 -6.74 -10.17
CA PHE A 82 -16.04 -7.63 -10.84
C PHE A 82 -17.49 -7.21 -10.57
N GLY A 83 -18.29 -7.10 -11.63
CA GLY A 83 -19.69 -6.68 -11.56
C GLY A 83 -19.92 -5.20 -11.22
N LYS A 84 -18.86 -4.39 -11.06
CA LYS A 84 -18.99 -2.95 -10.79
C LYS A 84 -18.87 -2.14 -12.07
N THR A 85 -19.71 -1.11 -12.21
CA THR A 85 -19.65 -0.15 -13.31
C THR A 85 -19.14 1.20 -12.83
N HIS A 86 -18.43 1.92 -13.69
CA HIS A 86 -18.02 3.30 -13.41
C HIS A 86 -19.21 4.25 -13.52
N ASN A 87 -19.22 5.31 -12.69
CA ASN A 87 -20.17 6.42 -12.84
C ASN A 87 -19.81 7.27 -14.07
N ASP A 88 -20.75 8.12 -14.51
CA ASP A 88 -20.58 8.88 -15.75
C ASP A 88 -19.46 9.93 -15.65
N ASP A 89 -19.28 10.56 -14.49
CA ASP A 89 -18.18 11.48 -14.26
C ASP A 89 -16.80 10.82 -14.45
N THR A 90 -16.65 9.58 -13.95
CA THR A 90 -15.40 8.81 -14.12
C THR A 90 -15.21 8.42 -15.58
N LYS A 91 -16.28 8.05 -16.30
CA LYS A 91 -16.20 7.74 -17.73
C LYS A 91 -15.77 8.97 -18.53
N GLU A 92 -16.32 10.14 -18.23
CA GLU A 92 -15.96 11.38 -18.91
C GLU A 92 -14.50 11.76 -18.60
N LEU A 93 -14.05 11.63 -17.36
CA LEU A 93 -12.64 11.85 -17.00
C LEU A 93 -11.70 10.91 -17.78
N MET A 94 -12.04 9.62 -17.86
CA MET A 94 -11.28 8.63 -18.62
C MET A 94 -11.22 9.00 -20.11
N ARG A 95 -12.33 9.48 -20.69
CA ARG A 95 -12.42 9.96 -22.07
C ARG A 95 -11.51 11.16 -22.30
N GLN A 96 -11.55 12.17 -21.43
CA GLN A 96 -10.70 13.36 -21.55
C GLN A 96 -9.21 13.02 -21.52
N ILE A 97 -8.80 12.11 -20.63
CA ILE A 97 -7.41 11.63 -20.59
C ILE A 97 -7.05 10.87 -21.87
N ALA A 98 -7.98 10.11 -22.45
CA ALA A 98 -7.75 9.33 -23.66
C ALA A 98 -7.48 10.20 -24.91
N LEU A 99 -8.15 11.35 -25.04
CA LEU A 99 -7.98 12.27 -26.18
C LEU A 99 -6.54 12.76 -26.35
N GLY A 100 -5.79 12.88 -25.25
CA GLY A 100 -4.38 13.29 -25.27
C GLY A 100 -3.38 12.17 -25.62
N ARG A 101 -3.82 10.92 -25.75
CA ARG A 101 -2.91 9.78 -25.97
C ARG A 101 -2.46 9.72 -27.43
N LYS A 102 -1.14 9.68 -27.66
CA LYS A 102 -0.54 9.44 -28.97
C LYS A 102 -0.08 7.99 -29.06
N HIS A 103 -0.69 7.21 -29.93
CA HIS A 103 -0.25 5.84 -30.20
C HIS A 103 1.06 5.83 -31.01
N SER A 104 1.89 4.82 -30.73
CA SER A 104 3.08 4.53 -31.54
C SER A 104 2.68 4.20 -32.98
N LEU A 105 3.61 4.39 -33.93
CA LEU A 105 3.34 4.08 -35.35
C LEU A 105 2.97 2.62 -35.54
N VAL A 106 3.69 1.71 -34.88
CA VAL A 106 3.42 0.26 -34.93
C VAL A 106 2.01 -0.05 -34.46
N THR A 107 1.63 0.46 -33.28
CA THR A 107 0.28 0.25 -32.74
C THR A 107 -0.80 0.80 -33.66
N ARG A 108 -0.58 1.98 -34.26
CA ARG A 108 -1.52 2.62 -35.17
C ARG A 108 -1.73 1.79 -36.44
N LEU A 109 -0.64 1.27 -37.02
CA LEU A 109 -0.69 0.42 -38.21
C LEU A 109 -1.46 -0.88 -37.94
N SER A 110 -1.20 -1.54 -36.82
CA SER A 110 -1.95 -2.75 -36.44
C SER A 110 -3.45 -2.48 -36.26
N MET A 111 -3.82 -1.34 -35.66
CA MET A 111 -5.22 -0.96 -35.49
C MET A 111 -5.91 -0.61 -36.82
N SER A 112 -5.18 -0.04 -37.79
CA SER A 112 -5.73 0.28 -39.11
C SER A 112 -5.82 -0.92 -40.05
N ALA A 113 -5.12 -2.02 -39.73
CA ALA A 113 -5.06 -3.23 -40.54
C ALA A 113 -6.14 -4.27 -40.16
N SER A 114 -6.94 -4.00 -39.12
CA SER A 114 -8.10 -4.81 -38.71
C SER A 114 -9.40 -4.14 -39.13
#